data_AF-A0A554J1E6-F1
#
_entry.id   AF-A0A554J1E6-F1
#
_cell.length_a   1.000
_cell.length_b   1.000
_cell.length_c   1.000
_cell.angle_alpha   90.00
_cell.angle_beta   90.00
_cell.angle_gamma   90.00
#
_symmetry.space_group_name_H-M   'P 1'
#
loop_
_entity.id
_entity.type
_entity.pdbx_description
1 polymer ?
#
loop_
_entity_poly.entity_id
_entity_poly.type
_entity_poly.pdbx_seq_one_letter_code
_entity_poly.pdbx_strand_id
1 'polypeptide(L)'
;MAFEFYATSKYSYDSLAAELAKRGFKSKYGNMVRRTSIEHILANPIYYGLVKTRSATCQSSFPTLITKKLFDDVQEIIQQHNHSADRSRKHSYPMAGFMRCAVCGSTLCGQMQKGHLYYSCTHWNDKTCSERKYIRWEAVEEQVANHLSRVHLPDRFKKVLDAYFQYFAKERLTQEEKERKSLRHELIRVQQQIRNIVVDRSKRIIDAEVFIKIQDELLKEKEMFQDRLSVLEGKSDKFVQKFNEILDFTDHADKVFQTSGMHQKRTLMKLCFEGFTVQNQKLTPIWTPVFDVLMDVQLANFDPPKVGGKGSKTLAVTKVQSCQSGGEGGIRTLDTVSDILPFQGSPFDRSGTSPNMSVIP
;
A
#
# COMPACT_ATOMS: atom_id res chain seq x y z
N MET A 1 8.63 -11.79 -8.61
CA MET A 1 7.59 -12.16 -9.60
C MET A 1 6.22 -12.52 -8.99
N ALA A 2 6.04 -13.64 -8.26
CA ALA A 2 4.71 -14.00 -7.74
C ALA A 2 4.11 -12.97 -6.76
N PHE A 3 4.93 -12.50 -5.81
CA PHE A 3 4.56 -11.43 -4.87
C PHE A 3 4.28 -10.10 -5.58
N GLU A 4 5.10 -9.73 -6.57
CA GLU A 4 4.91 -8.52 -7.37
C GLU A 4 3.60 -8.54 -8.15
N PHE A 5 3.24 -9.67 -8.78
CA PHE A 5 1.95 -9.78 -9.46
C PHE A 5 0.78 -9.68 -8.49
N TYR A 6 0.86 -10.35 -7.35
CA TYR A 6 -0.21 -10.25 -6.36
C TYR A 6 -0.34 -8.83 -5.77
N ALA A 7 0.78 -8.13 -5.59
CA ALA A 7 0.83 -6.74 -5.14
C ALA A 7 0.08 -5.76 -6.07
N THR A 8 -0.18 -6.14 -7.33
CA THR A 8 -0.99 -5.32 -8.25
C THR A 8 -2.50 -5.33 -7.95
N SER A 9 -2.96 -6.12 -6.97
CA SER A 9 -4.37 -6.32 -6.57
C SER A 9 -5.33 -6.78 -7.68
N LYS A 10 -4.82 -7.15 -8.87
CA LYS A 10 -5.61 -7.60 -10.02
C LYS A 10 -5.88 -9.10 -10.05
N TYR A 11 -5.11 -9.86 -9.27
CA TYR A 11 -5.12 -11.32 -9.32
C TYR A 11 -5.71 -11.90 -8.05
N SER A 12 -6.70 -12.79 -8.22
CA SER A 12 -7.07 -13.80 -7.21
C SER A 12 -6.01 -14.90 -7.14
N TYR A 13 -6.04 -15.74 -6.09
CA TYR A 13 -5.13 -16.88 -5.98
C TYR A 13 -5.24 -17.85 -7.17
N ASP A 14 -6.45 -18.10 -7.67
CA ASP A 14 -6.67 -19.02 -8.80
C ASP A 14 -6.17 -18.42 -10.12
N SER A 15 -6.43 -17.13 -10.36
CA SER A 15 -5.89 -16.44 -11.54
C SER A 15 -4.38 -16.29 -11.49
N LEU A 16 -3.80 -16.10 -10.28
CA LEU A 16 -2.35 -16.09 -10.10
C LEU A 16 -1.77 -17.47 -10.41
N ALA A 17 -2.43 -18.55 -9.98
CA ALA A 17 -2.01 -19.92 -10.31
C ALA A 17 -1.95 -20.14 -11.82
N ALA A 18 -3.00 -19.72 -12.52
CA ALA A 18 -3.09 -19.86 -13.97
C ALA A 18 -2.01 -19.03 -14.68
N GLU A 19 -1.77 -17.79 -14.23
CA GLU A 19 -0.75 -16.92 -14.81
C GLU A 19 0.68 -17.43 -14.56
N LEU A 20 0.95 -17.94 -13.36
CA LEU A 20 2.22 -18.58 -13.03
C LEU A 20 2.44 -19.87 -13.85
N ALA A 21 1.39 -20.68 -14.04
CA ALA A 21 1.46 -21.90 -14.84
C ALA A 21 1.75 -21.61 -16.31
N LYS A 22 1.16 -20.55 -16.90
CA LYS A 22 1.47 -20.09 -18.27
C LYS A 22 2.95 -19.74 -18.43
N ARG A 23 3.58 -19.21 -17.37
CA ARG A 23 5.00 -18.84 -17.33
C ARG A 23 5.91 -20.00 -16.95
N GLY A 24 5.37 -21.22 -16.86
CA GLY A 24 6.13 -22.45 -16.60
C GLY A 24 6.29 -22.81 -15.12
N PHE A 25 5.71 -22.06 -14.18
CA PHE A 25 5.73 -22.41 -12.76
C PHE A 25 4.75 -23.54 -12.47
N LYS A 26 5.29 -24.75 -12.27
CA LYS A 26 4.53 -25.98 -12.04
C LYS A 26 4.89 -26.58 -10.68
N SER A 27 3.98 -27.38 -10.14
CA SER A 27 4.23 -28.21 -8.97
C SER A 27 5.34 -29.23 -9.24
N LYS A 28 5.90 -29.82 -8.18
CA LYS A 28 6.87 -30.93 -8.24
C LYS A 28 6.40 -32.09 -9.15
N TYR A 29 5.09 -32.28 -9.25
CA TYR A 29 4.46 -33.31 -10.09
C TYR A 29 4.06 -32.82 -11.49
N GLY A 30 4.55 -31.66 -11.94
CA GLY A 30 4.24 -31.10 -13.26
C GLY A 30 2.84 -30.47 -13.42
N ASN A 31 2.01 -30.54 -12.39
CA ASN A 31 0.65 -29.99 -12.39
C ASN A 31 0.62 -28.49 -12.07
N MET A 32 -0.49 -27.82 -12.43
CA MET A 32 -0.75 -26.45 -11.98
C MET A 32 -0.73 -26.36 -10.46
N VAL A 33 -0.11 -25.30 -9.94
CA VAL A 33 -0.02 -25.07 -8.50
C VAL A 33 -1.42 -24.82 -7.93
N ARG A 34 -1.75 -25.50 -6.83
CA ARG A 34 -3.07 -25.39 -6.22
C ARG A 34 -3.23 -24.05 -5.51
N ARG A 35 -4.47 -23.59 -5.38
CA ARG A 35 -4.86 -22.38 -4.62
C ARG A 35 -4.24 -22.34 -3.23
N THR A 36 -4.32 -23.45 -2.49
CA THR A 36 -3.79 -23.57 -1.13
C THR A 36 -2.27 -23.41 -1.09
N SER A 37 -1.56 -23.97 -2.06
CA SER A 37 -0.10 -23.81 -2.15
C SER A 37 0.29 -22.35 -2.35
N ILE A 38 -0.45 -21.60 -3.18
CA ILE A 38 -0.20 -20.16 -3.39
C ILE A 38 -0.50 -19.36 -2.13
N GLU A 39 -1.61 -19.64 -1.46
CA GLU A 39 -1.96 -19.02 -0.18
C GLU A 39 -0.87 -19.22 0.87
N HIS A 40 -0.34 -20.45 0.98
CA HIS A 40 0.78 -20.74 1.86
C HIS A 40 2.07 -20.03 1.46
N ILE A 41 2.38 -19.95 0.16
CA ILE A 41 3.55 -19.21 -0.33
C ILE A 41 3.44 -17.73 0.06
N LEU A 42 2.31 -17.09 -0.24
CA LEU A 42 2.12 -15.66 0.01
C LEU A 42 2.06 -15.33 1.51
N ALA A 43 1.59 -16.25 2.37
CA ALA A 43 1.51 -16.04 3.82
C ALA A 43 2.80 -16.37 4.59
N ASN A 44 3.79 -17.00 3.94
CA ASN A 44 4.98 -17.49 4.64
C ASN A 44 6.03 -16.40 4.86
N PRO A 45 6.38 -16.06 6.12
CA PRO A 45 7.34 -15.00 6.42
C PRO A 45 8.81 -15.36 6.13
N ILE A 46 9.08 -16.62 5.80
CA ILE A 46 10.44 -17.09 5.46
C ILE A 46 11.00 -16.34 4.25
N TYR A 47 10.15 -15.88 3.32
CA TYR A 47 10.60 -15.20 2.10
C TYR A 47 11.32 -13.85 2.35
N TYR A 48 11.05 -13.17 3.47
CA TYR A 48 11.81 -11.99 3.91
C TYR A 48 12.72 -12.28 5.12
N GLY A 49 12.95 -13.55 5.43
CA GLY A 49 13.95 -13.99 6.39
C GLY A 49 13.46 -14.17 7.83
N LEU A 50 12.16 -14.36 8.07
CA LEU A 50 11.65 -14.75 9.39
C LEU A 50 11.20 -16.20 9.42
N VAL A 51 11.74 -16.98 10.35
CA VAL A 51 11.35 -18.38 10.57
C VAL A 51 10.47 -18.46 11.82
N LYS A 52 9.24 -18.93 11.63
CA LYS A 52 8.32 -19.21 12.73
C LYS A 52 8.57 -20.63 13.24
N THR A 53 9.07 -20.75 14.45
CA THR A 53 9.15 -22.01 15.22
C THR A 53 7.99 -22.05 16.22
N ARG A 54 7.67 -23.23 16.76
CA ARG A 54 6.55 -23.43 17.70
C ARG A 54 6.56 -22.51 18.93
N SER A 55 7.73 -22.04 19.35
CA SER A 55 7.92 -21.22 20.55
C SER A 55 8.41 -19.78 20.29
N ALA A 56 8.97 -19.49 19.11
CA ALA A 56 9.58 -18.19 18.82
C ALA A 56 9.64 -17.90 17.31
N THR A 57 9.71 -16.60 16.96
CA THR A 57 10.01 -16.15 15.59
C THR A 57 11.44 -15.64 15.56
N CYS A 58 12.30 -16.28 14.76
CA CYS A 58 13.73 -15.98 14.69
C CYS A 58 14.09 -15.40 13.31
N GLN A 59 15.07 -14.49 13.28
CA GLN A 59 15.67 -14.02 12.03
C GLN A 59 16.52 -15.13 11.42
N SER A 60 16.31 -15.42 10.14
CA SER A 60 17.06 -16.43 9.40
C SER A 60 18.41 -15.89 8.95
N SER A 61 19.40 -16.79 8.83
CA SER A 61 20.74 -16.47 8.32
C SER A 61 20.81 -16.39 6.77
N PHE A 62 19.77 -16.82 6.05
CA PHE A 62 19.77 -16.88 4.59
C PHE A 62 19.41 -15.54 3.93
N PRO A 63 19.87 -15.29 2.69
CA PRO A 63 19.50 -14.10 1.93
C PRO A 63 17.98 -14.01 1.74
N THR A 64 17.41 -12.82 1.95
CA THR A 64 15.98 -12.56 1.78
C THR A 64 15.61 -12.52 0.29
N LEU A 65 14.55 -13.24 -0.10
CA LEU A 65 14.07 -13.27 -1.49
C LEU A 65 13.16 -12.09 -1.83
N ILE A 66 12.47 -11.54 -0.82
CA ILE A 66 11.62 -10.35 -0.95
C ILE A 66 11.91 -9.37 0.18
N THR A 67 11.58 -8.10 -0.04
CA THR A 67 11.63 -7.08 1.01
C THR A 67 10.46 -7.24 1.97
N LYS A 68 10.66 -6.86 3.23
CA LYS A 68 9.58 -6.84 4.24
C LYS A 68 8.39 -5.99 3.76
N LYS A 69 8.66 -4.84 3.14
CA LYS A 69 7.64 -3.96 2.57
C LYS A 69 6.74 -4.68 1.56
N LEU A 70 7.32 -5.39 0.59
CA LEU A 70 6.54 -6.13 -0.41
C LEU A 70 5.68 -7.23 0.24
N PHE A 71 6.18 -7.88 1.29
CA PHE A 71 5.40 -8.87 2.03
C PHE A 71 4.23 -8.23 2.76
N ASP A 72 4.46 -7.12 3.47
CA ASP A 72 3.42 -6.39 4.20
C ASP A 72 2.32 -5.88 3.26
N ASP A 73 2.69 -5.31 2.10
CA ASP A 73 1.76 -4.88 1.06
C ASP A 73 0.87 -6.04 0.56
N VAL A 74 1.46 -7.23 0.38
CA VAL A 74 0.72 -8.43 -0.03
C VAL A 74 -0.22 -8.90 1.08
N GLN A 75 0.19 -8.89 2.36
CA GLN A 75 -0.70 -9.25 3.46
C GLN A 75 -1.89 -8.32 3.57
N GLU A 76 -1.68 -7.01 3.35
CA GLU A 76 -2.77 -6.03 3.35
C GLU A 76 -3.79 -6.35 2.24
N ILE A 77 -3.32 -6.63 1.02
CA ILE A 77 -4.19 -7.02 -0.10
C ILE A 77 -4.97 -8.31 0.22
N ILE A 78 -4.33 -9.29 0.84
CA ILE A 78 -5.01 -10.53 1.28
C ILE A 78 -6.13 -10.20 2.26
N GLN A 79 -5.88 -9.32 3.24
CA GLN A 79 -6.90 -8.88 4.20
C GLN A 79 -8.04 -8.13 3.51
N GLN A 80 -7.73 -7.22 2.58
CA GLN A 80 -8.73 -6.47 1.81
C GLN A 80 -9.61 -7.38 0.94
N HIS A 81 -9.02 -8.37 0.25
CA HIS A 81 -9.75 -9.38 -0.52
C HIS A 81 -10.70 -10.21 0.37
N ASN A 82 -10.26 -10.54 1.59
CA ASN A 82 -11.09 -11.26 2.56
C ASN A 82 -12.22 -10.39 3.12
N HIS A 83 -11.94 -9.13 3.45
CA HIS A 83 -12.92 -8.19 3.99
C HIS A 83 -14.08 -7.95 3.01
N SER A 84 -13.75 -7.68 1.75
CA SER A 84 -14.77 -7.45 0.71
C SER A 84 -15.43 -8.73 0.19
N ALA A 85 -15.02 -9.91 0.65
CA ALA A 85 -15.38 -11.20 0.03
C ALA A 85 -15.21 -11.21 -1.50
N ASP A 86 -14.17 -10.54 -2.01
CA ASP A 86 -13.93 -10.35 -3.45
C ASP A 86 -13.28 -11.58 -4.07
N ARG A 87 -13.94 -12.72 -3.90
CA ARG A 87 -13.53 -14.00 -4.45
C ARG A 87 -14.14 -14.13 -5.83
N SER A 88 -13.34 -14.55 -6.81
CA SER A 88 -13.83 -15.05 -8.09
C SER A 88 -14.90 -16.13 -7.83
N ARG A 89 -16.16 -15.81 -8.12
CA ARG A 89 -17.29 -16.73 -7.99
C ARG A 89 -18.12 -16.65 -9.27
N LYS A 90 -18.81 -17.76 -9.59
CA LYS A 90 -19.74 -17.86 -10.72
C LYS A 90 -20.78 -16.72 -10.74
N HIS A 91 -21.17 -16.26 -9.55
CA HIS A 91 -22.03 -15.10 -9.36
C HIS A 91 -21.31 -14.09 -8.46
N SER A 92 -20.97 -12.93 -9.02
CA SER A 92 -20.44 -11.78 -8.27
C SER A 92 -21.59 -10.81 -8.03
N TYR A 93 -22.12 -10.81 -6.81
CA TYR A 93 -23.19 -9.88 -6.43
C TYR A 93 -22.57 -8.58 -5.87
N PRO A 94 -23.10 -7.39 -6.23
CA PRO A 94 -22.48 -6.11 -5.87
C PRO A 94 -22.18 -5.96 -4.37
N MET A 95 -23.11 -6.39 -3.50
CA MET A 95 -23.02 -6.24 -2.04
C MET A 95 -22.50 -7.46 -1.31
N ALA A 96 -21.99 -8.47 -2.02
CA ALA A 96 -21.39 -9.63 -1.37
C ALA A 96 -20.24 -9.18 -0.46
N GLY A 97 -20.31 -9.54 0.83
CA GLY A 97 -19.30 -9.19 1.85
C GLY A 97 -19.54 -7.87 2.59
N PHE A 98 -20.39 -6.97 2.07
CA PHE A 98 -20.58 -5.64 2.67
C PHE A 98 -21.69 -5.59 3.72
N MET A 99 -22.74 -6.40 3.59
CA MET A 99 -23.92 -6.30 4.45
C MET A 99 -23.90 -7.31 5.60
N ARG A 100 -24.13 -6.82 6.82
CA ARG A 100 -24.23 -7.61 8.06
C ARG A 100 -25.56 -7.35 8.74
N CYS A 101 -26.15 -8.38 9.33
CA CYS A 101 -27.38 -8.26 10.10
C CYS A 101 -27.08 -7.53 11.42
N ALA A 102 -27.84 -6.48 11.73
CA ALA A 102 -27.68 -5.75 13.00
C ALA A 102 -28.07 -6.58 14.23
N VAL A 103 -28.93 -7.60 14.05
CA VAL A 103 -29.44 -8.44 15.15
C VAL A 103 -28.47 -9.56 15.52
N CYS A 104 -28.00 -10.35 14.54
CA CYS A 104 -27.15 -11.51 14.80
C CYS A 104 -25.72 -11.40 14.25
N GLY A 105 -25.35 -10.29 13.61
CA GLY A 105 -24.03 -10.08 13.00
C GLY A 105 -23.71 -10.97 11.78
N SER A 106 -24.63 -11.85 11.38
CA SER A 106 -24.44 -12.74 10.23
C SER A 106 -24.41 -11.95 8.93
N THR A 107 -23.66 -12.42 7.93
CA THR A 107 -23.61 -11.79 6.60
C THR A 107 -24.92 -11.98 5.85
N LEU A 108 -25.33 -10.96 5.10
CA LEU A 108 -26.44 -11.08 4.14
C LEU A 108 -25.92 -11.61 2.80
N CYS A 109 -26.58 -12.65 2.28
CA CYS A 109 -26.20 -13.31 1.03
C CYS A 109 -27.20 -13.00 -0.07
N GLY A 110 -26.67 -12.75 -1.28
CA GLY A 110 -27.46 -12.54 -2.49
C GLY A 110 -27.97 -13.86 -3.07
N GLN A 111 -29.23 -13.88 -3.48
CA GLN A 111 -29.87 -14.97 -4.20
C GLN A 111 -30.67 -14.42 -5.38
N MET A 112 -30.52 -15.04 -6.54
CA MET A 112 -31.35 -14.73 -7.71
C MET A 112 -32.66 -15.52 -7.64
N GLN A 113 -33.79 -14.82 -7.70
CA GLN A 113 -35.12 -15.42 -7.77
C GLN A 113 -35.92 -14.75 -8.88
N LYS A 114 -36.38 -15.53 -9.87
CA LYS A 114 -37.20 -15.06 -11.01
C LYS A 114 -36.64 -13.81 -11.71
N GLY A 115 -35.32 -13.75 -11.90
CA GLY A 115 -34.66 -12.62 -12.55
C GLY A 115 -34.33 -11.42 -11.65
N HIS A 116 -34.73 -11.45 -10.37
CA HIS A 116 -34.43 -10.39 -9.41
C HIS A 116 -33.43 -10.85 -8.34
N LEU A 117 -32.53 -9.95 -7.94
CA LEU A 117 -31.53 -10.19 -6.91
C LEU A 117 -32.08 -9.78 -5.54
N TYR A 118 -32.13 -10.73 -4.62
CA TYR A 118 -32.54 -10.49 -3.23
C TYR A 118 -31.37 -10.76 -2.28
N TYR A 119 -31.30 -10.01 -1.19
CA TYR A 119 -30.41 -10.30 -0.08
C TYR A 119 -31.20 -10.72 1.15
N SER A 120 -30.68 -11.71 1.87
CA SER A 120 -31.27 -12.23 3.10
C SER A 120 -30.21 -12.59 4.12
N CYS A 121 -30.56 -12.53 5.39
CA CYS A 121 -29.70 -12.98 6.48
C CYS A 121 -29.44 -14.49 6.34
N THR A 122 -28.19 -14.90 6.49
CA THR A 122 -27.82 -16.33 6.47
C THR A 122 -28.18 -17.06 7.75
N HIS A 123 -28.50 -16.35 8.84
CA HIS A 123 -28.75 -16.92 10.17
C HIS A 123 -27.64 -17.85 10.67
N TRP A 124 -26.41 -17.64 10.18
CA TRP A 124 -25.27 -18.51 10.49
C TRP A 124 -24.86 -18.43 11.97
N ASN A 125 -24.78 -17.21 12.51
CA ASN A 125 -24.41 -17.00 13.91
C ASN A 125 -25.57 -17.30 14.88
N ASP A 126 -26.81 -17.03 14.46
CA ASP A 126 -28.01 -17.28 15.25
C ASP A 126 -29.20 -17.64 14.36
N LYS A 127 -29.71 -18.86 14.56
CA LYS A 127 -30.87 -19.44 13.84
C LYS A 127 -32.20 -18.83 14.27
N THR A 128 -32.27 -18.23 15.46
CA THR A 128 -33.48 -17.64 16.02
C THR A 128 -33.66 -16.17 15.64
N CYS A 129 -32.70 -15.60 14.92
CA CYS A 129 -32.71 -14.20 14.51
C CYS A 129 -34.03 -13.81 13.80
N SER A 130 -34.59 -12.69 14.25
CA SER A 130 -35.87 -12.14 13.82
C SER A 130 -35.83 -11.50 12.43
N GLU A 131 -34.63 -11.18 11.92
CA GLU A 131 -34.44 -10.56 10.61
C GLU A 131 -34.57 -11.60 9.49
N ARG A 132 -35.82 -11.86 9.07
CA ARG A 132 -36.16 -12.80 7.98
C ARG A 132 -36.58 -12.13 6.68
N LYS A 133 -36.63 -10.80 6.67
CA LYS A 133 -37.08 -10.05 5.50
C LYS A 133 -36.01 -10.10 4.41
N TYR A 134 -36.48 -10.33 3.18
CA TYR A 134 -35.65 -10.17 2.00
C TYR A 134 -35.62 -8.71 1.59
N ILE A 135 -34.48 -8.24 1.12
CA ILE A 135 -34.34 -6.91 0.51
C ILE A 135 -33.95 -7.04 -0.95
N ARG A 136 -34.64 -6.32 -1.82
CA ARG A 136 -34.36 -6.28 -3.26
C ARG A 136 -33.11 -5.46 -3.55
N TRP A 137 -32.34 -5.85 -4.55
CA TRP A 137 -31.17 -5.10 -4.99
C TRP A 137 -31.51 -3.66 -5.35
N GLU A 138 -32.62 -3.42 -6.04
CA GLU A 138 -33.03 -2.07 -6.45
C GLU A 138 -33.23 -1.14 -5.23
N ALA A 139 -33.81 -1.67 -4.15
CA ALA A 139 -34.00 -0.93 -2.89
C ALA A 139 -32.68 -0.73 -2.13
N VAL A 140 -31.75 -1.69 -2.21
CA VAL A 140 -30.40 -1.54 -1.65
C VAL A 140 -29.64 -0.45 -2.40
N GLU A 141 -29.70 -0.47 -3.72
CA GLU A 141 -29.02 0.45 -4.62
C GLU A 141 -29.50 1.89 -4.41
N GLU A 142 -30.82 2.09 -4.29
CA GLU A 142 -31.40 3.40 -3.99
C GLU A 142 -30.94 3.93 -2.62
N GLN A 143 -30.95 3.09 -1.58
CA GLN A 143 -30.47 3.49 -0.25
C GLN A 143 -28.99 3.87 -0.25
N VAL A 144 -28.17 3.16 -1.01
CA VAL A 144 -26.73 3.46 -1.12
C VAL A 144 -26.51 4.76 -1.88
N ALA A 145 -27.22 4.98 -2.98
CA ALA A 145 -27.16 6.25 -3.70
C ALA A 145 -27.59 7.42 -2.80
N ASN A 146 -28.62 7.24 -1.97
CA ASN A 146 -29.07 8.24 -1.00
C ASN A 146 -28.07 8.52 0.14
N HIS A 147 -27.24 7.54 0.50
CA HIS A 147 -26.14 7.78 1.44
C HIS A 147 -24.98 8.49 0.75
N LEU A 148 -24.66 8.11 -0.49
CA LEU A 148 -23.62 8.75 -1.30
C LEU A 148 -23.96 10.19 -1.68
N SER A 149 -25.24 10.55 -1.86
CA SER A 149 -25.62 11.95 -2.15
C SER A 149 -25.38 12.90 -0.96
N ARG A 150 -25.23 12.35 0.25
CA ARG A 150 -24.85 13.11 1.44
C ARG A 150 -23.34 13.29 1.54
N VAL A 151 -22.57 12.49 0.83
CA VAL A 151 -21.12 12.66 0.73
C VAL A 151 -20.87 13.87 -0.16
N HIS A 152 -20.59 15.02 0.45
CA HIS A 152 -20.22 16.23 -0.26
C HIS A 152 -19.23 17.03 0.59
N LEU A 153 -18.19 17.61 -0.01
CA LEU A 153 -17.36 18.53 0.78
C LEU A 153 -18.10 19.86 0.99
N PRO A 154 -18.14 20.42 2.21
CA PRO A 154 -18.64 21.78 2.40
C PRO A 154 -17.81 22.77 1.58
N ASP A 155 -18.46 23.76 0.94
CA ASP A 155 -17.78 24.73 0.06
C ASP A 155 -16.64 25.48 0.74
N ARG A 156 -16.75 25.71 2.06
CA ARG A 156 -15.68 26.32 2.86
C ARG A 156 -14.43 25.44 2.90
N PHE A 157 -14.62 24.13 3.05
CA PHE A 157 -13.54 23.15 3.08
C PHE A 157 -12.90 23.02 1.70
N LYS A 158 -13.69 23.04 0.61
CA LYS A 158 -13.18 23.08 -0.76
C LYS A 158 -12.25 24.27 -0.99
N LYS A 159 -12.67 25.48 -0.58
CA LYS A 159 -11.83 26.68 -0.70
C LYS A 159 -10.52 26.59 0.07
N VAL A 160 -10.54 25.99 1.27
CA VAL A 160 -9.33 25.77 2.06
C VAL A 160 -8.42 24.75 1.39
N LEU A 161 -8.98 23.64 0.89
CA LEU A 161 -8.24 22.64 0.14
C LEU A 161 -7.65 23.26 -1.13
N ASP A 162 -8.43 23.97 -1.94
CA ASP A 162 -7.94 24.65 -3.15
C ASP A 162 -6.78 25.59 -2.85
N ALA A 163 -6.89 26.41 -1.79
CA ALA A 163 -5.81 27.30 -1.38
C ALA A 163 -4.57 26.53 -0.91
N TYR A 164 -4.77 25.47 -0.12
CA TYR A 164 -3.70 24.58 0.34
C TYR A 164 -3.01 23.88 -0.83
N PHE A 165 -3.77 23.36 -1.77
CA PHE A 165 -3.25 22.68 -2.96
C PHE A 165 -2.57 23.64 -3.92
N GLN A 166 -3.07 24.85 -4.11
CA GLN A 166 -2.38 25.88 -4.89
C GLN A 166 -1.04 26.25 -4.25
N TYR A 167 -1.00 26.37 -2.91
CA TYR A 167 0.25 26.61 -2.19
C TYR A 167 1.22 25.44 -2.33
N PHE A 168 0.77 24.20 -2.09
CA PHE A 168 1.60 22.99 -2.22
C PHE A 168 2.05 22.74 -3.65
N ALA A 169 1.17 22.95 -4.64
CA ALA A 169 1.52 22.84 -6.05
C ALA A 169 2.60 23.86 -6.40
N LYS A 170 2.47 25.12 -5.94
CA LYS A 170 3.49 26.14 -6.16
C LYS A 170 4.82 25.79 -5.49
N GLU A 171 4.80 25.36 -4.23
CA GLU A 171 6.01 24.97 -3.50
C GLU A 171 6.70 23.77 -4.16
N ARG A 172 5.92 22.73 -4.51
CA ARG A 172 6.44 21.57 -5.25
C ARG A 172 6.99 21.94 -6.61
N LEU A 173 6.28 22.75 -7.40
CA LEU A 173 6.77 23.23 -8.69
C LEU A 173 8.09 23.99 -8.52
N THR A 174 8.22 24.84 -7.49
CA THR A 174 9.48 25.54 -7.24
C THR A 174 10.63 24.61 -6.84
N GLN A 175 10.34 23.56 -6.07
CA GLN A 175 11.35 22.57 -5.67
C GLN A 175 11.77 21.69 -6.85
N GLU A 176 10.81 21.23 -7.65
CA GLU A 176 11.05 20.46 -8.87
C GLU A 176 11.80 21.31 -9.91
N GLU A 177 11.51 22.61 -10.02
CA GLU A 177 12.25 23.54 -10.86
C GLU A 177 13.72 23.66 -10.42
N LYS A 178 13.97 23.73 -9.10
CA LYS A 178 15.33 23.74 -8.54
C LYS A 178 16.06 22.44 -8.83
N GLU A 179 15.41 21.29 -8.61
CA GLU A 179 16.00 19.96 -8.88
C GLU A 179 16.26 19.78 -10.39
N ARG A 180 15.35 20.23 -11.25
CA ARG A 180 15.53 20.20 -12.71
C ARG A 180 16.71 21.08 -13.13
N LYS A 181 16.84 22.26 -12.54
CA LYS A 181 18.01 23.13 -12.77
C LYS A 181 19.29 22.44 -12.32
N SER A 182 19.36 21.89 -11.11
CA SER A 182 20.59 21.22 -10.64
C SER A 182 20.96 20.02 -11.52
N LEU A 183 19.98 19.20 -11.91
CA LEU A 183 20.21 18.06 -12.80
C LEU A 183 20.69 18.50 -14.20
N ARG A 184 20.13 19.58 -14.77
CA ARG A 184 20.60 20.14 -16.04
C ARG A 184 22.06 20.63 -15.93
N HIS A 185 22.44 21.26 -14.83
CA HIS A 185 23.82 21.68 -14.61
C HIS A 185 24.78 20.48 -14.52
N GLU A 186 24.42 19.43 -13.78
CA GLU A 186 25.24 18.20 -13.71
C GLU A 186 25.34 17.51 -15.07
N LEU A 187 24.26 17.49 -15.86
CA LEU A 187 24.28 16.92 -17.21
C LEU A 187 25.24 17.69 -18.14
N ILE A 188 25.24 19.02 -18.07
CA ILE A 188 26.21 19.86 -18.79
C ILE A 188 27.65 19.56 -18.33
N ARG A 189 27.85 19.39 -17.02
CA ARG A 189 29.16 19.07 -16.42
C ARG A 189 29.69 17.72 -16.92
N VAL A 190 28.88 16.66 -16.86
CA VAL A 190 29.23 15.33 -17.35
C VAL A 190 29.48 15.36 -18.87
N GLN A 191 28.67 16.07 -19.65
CA GLN A 191 28.93 16.26 -21.08
C GLN A 191 30.26 16.97 -21.35
N GLN A 192 30.64 17.95 -20.53
CA GLN A 192 31.93 18.62 -20.65
C GLN A 192 33.07 17.66 -20.29
N GLN A 193 32.93 16.83 -19.25
CA GLN A 193 33.92 15.81 -18.89
C GLN A 193 34.12 14.78 -20.01
N ILE A 194 33.02 14.33 -20.64
CA ILE A 194 33.07 13.43 -21.81
C ILE A 194 33.81 14.12 -22.98
N ARG A 195 33.56 15.41 -23.25
CA ARG A 195 34.31 16.14 -24.29
C ARG A 195 35.80 16.23 -23.95
N ASN A 196 36.14 16.55 -22.71
CA ASN A 196 37.51 16.72 -22.26
C ASN A 196 38.30 15.40 -22.40
N ILE A 197 37.74 14.28 -21.96
CA ILE A 197 38.45 12.99 -22.02
C ILE A 197 38.67 12.52 -23.46
N VAL A 198 37.76 12.83 -24.38
CA VAL A 198 37.94 12.59 -25.83
C VAL A 198 39.11 13.42 -26.38
N VAL A 199 39.20 14.70 -25.97
CA VAL A 199 40.33 15.56 -26.34
C VAL A 199 41.65 15.03 -25.76
N ASP A 200 41.68 14.61 -24.51
CA ASP A 200 42.89 14.09 -23.86
C ASP A 200 43.36 12.78 -24.50
N ARG A 201 42.42 11.93 -24.93
CA ARG A 201 42.73 10.73 -25.72
C ARG A 201 43.31 11.08 -27.09
N SER A 202 42.77 12.10 -27.76
CA SER A 202 43.28 12.56 -29.07
C SER A 202 44.74 13.08 -28.98
N LYS A 203 45.09 13.67 -27.84
CA LYS A 203 46.46 14.11 -27.50
C LYS A 203 47.36 12.97 -26.97
N ARG A 204 46.85 11.74 -26.89
CA ARG A 204 47.54 10.55 -26.35
C ARG A 204 47.99 10.71 -24.88
N ILE A 205 47.32 11.56 -24.10
CA ILE A 205 47.61 11.76 -22.67
C ILE A 205 47.15 10.54 -21.84
N ILE A 206 46.10 9.87 -22.31
CA ILE A 206 45.45 8.74 -21.62
C ILE A 206 45.51 7.49 -22.49
N ASP A 207 45.75 6.35 -21.86
CA ASP A 207 45.73 5.04 -22.52
C ASP A 207 44.31 4.57 -22.87
N ALA A 208 44.20 3.66 -23.85
CA ALA A 208 42.92 3.18 -24.37
C ALA A 208 42.07 2.49 -23.29
N GLU A 209 42.68 1.68 -22.42
CA GLU A 209 41.94 0.94 -21.38
C GLU A 209 41.35 1.88 -20.32
N VAL A 210 42.11 2.90 -19.92
CA VAL A 210 41.69 3.91 -18.94
C VAL A 210 40.59 4.79 -19.53
N PHE A 211 40.71 5.17 -20.80
CA PHE A 211 39.68 5.93 -21.52
C PHE A 211 38.34 5.19 -21.54
N ILE A 212 38.34 3.90 -21.90
CA ILE A 212 37.11 3.10 -21.99
C ILE A 212 36.39 3.03 -20.64
N LYS A 213 37.14 2.81 -19.55
CA LYS A 213 36.55 2.74 -18.19
C LYS A 213 35.88 4.05 -17.79
N ILE A 214 36.58 5.17 -17.92
CA ILE A 214 36.03 6.48 -17.52
C ILE A 214 34.88 6.90 -18.46
N GLN A 215 34.97 6.58 -19.76
CA GLN A 215 33.89 6.84 -20.70
C GLN A 215 32.61 6.08 -20.32
N ASP A 216 32.72 4.79 -19.95
CA ASP A 216 31.57 3.97 -19.55
C ASP A 216 30.93 4.49 -18.24
N GLU A 217 31.73 4.92 -17.27
CA GLU A 217 31.24 5.55 -16.03
C GLU A 217 30.48 6.85 -16.31
N LEU A 218 31.06 7.76 -17.10
CA LEU A 218 30.43 9.04 -17.45
C LEU A 218 29.16 8.87 -18.30
N LEU A 219 29.13 7.85 -19.17
CA LEU A 219 27.93 7.53 -19.96
C LEU A 219 26.80 7.00 -19.08
N LYS A 220 27.10 6.14 -18.10
CA LYS A 220 26.11 5.68 -17.10
C LYS A 220 25.59 6.82 -16.25
N GLU A 221 26.46 7.74 -15.81
CA GLU A 221 26.04 8.93 -15.06
C GLU A 221 25.13 9.83 -15.90
N LYS A 222 25.48 10.05 -17.17
CA LYS A 222 24.64 10.81 -18.11
C LYS A 222 23.26 10.17 -18.27
N GLU A 223 23.20 8.86 -18.48
CA GLU A 223 21.93 8.12 -18.62
C GLU A 223 21.09 8.23 -17.35
N MET A 224 21.69 8.03 -16.17
CA MET A 224 21.02 8.20 -14.87
C MET A 224 20.41 9.61 -14.70
N PHE A 225 21.15 10.67 -15.05
CA PHE A 225 20.62 12.03 -14.97
C PHE A 225 19.52 12.31 -15.99
N GLN A 226 19.62 11.75 -17.21
CA GLN A 226 18.58 11.86 -18.24
C GLN A 226 17.28 11.15 -17.82
N ASP A 227 17.38 9.95 -17.26
CA ASP A 227 16.24 9.20 -16.75
C ASP A 227 15.57 9.93 -15.59
N ARG A 228 16.36 10.46 -14.66
CA ARG A 228 15.81 11.21 -13.53
C ARG A 228 15.10 12.49 -13.99
N LEU A 229 15.59 13.14 -15.04
CA LEU A 229 14.95 14.32 -15.63
C LEU A 229 13.60 13.97 -16.29
N SER A 230 13.55 12.90 -17.08
CA SER A 230 12.32 12.46 -17.76
C SER A 230 11.21 12.08 -16.77
N VAL A 231 11.59 11.48 -15.65
CA VAL A 231 10.67 11.10 -14.56
C VAL A 231 10.06 12.32 -13.87
N LEU A 232 10.81 13.42 -13.74
CA LEU A 232 10.32 14.65 -13.10
C LEU A 232 9.35 15.43 -14.00
N GLU A 233 9.54 15.41 -15.32
CA GLU A 233 8.71 16.15 -16.28
C GLU A 233 7.27 15.62 -16.41
N GLY A 234 6.97 14.42 -15.90
CA GLY A 234 5.64 13.79 -16.02
C GLY A 234 4.82 13.62 -14.74
N LYS A 235 5.30 14.06 -13.57
CA LYS A 235 4.71 13.74 -12.25
C LYS A 235 3.79 14.82 -11.66
N SER A 236 4.06 16.10 -11.90
CA SER A 236 3.35 17.21 -11.27
C SER A 236 1.92 17.39 -11.78
N ASP A 237 1.74 17.40 -13.11
CA ASP A 237 0.41 17.59 -13.72
C ASP A 237 -0.55 16.44 -13.38
N LYS A 238 -0.05 15.21 -13.33
CA LYS A 238 -0.86 14.03 -13.00
C LYS A 238 -1.40 14.05 -11.57
N PHE A 239 -0.68 14.66 -10.64
CA PHE A 239 -1.14 14.74 -9.25
C PHE A 239 -2.31 15.72 -9.10
N VAL A 240 -2.18 16.91 -9.69
CA VAL A 240 -3.24 17.93 -9.64
C VAL A 240 -4.49 17.45 -10.38
N GLN A 241 -4.31 16.81 -11.55
CA GLN A 241 -5.43 16.21 -12.29
C GLN A 241 -6.17 15.16 -11.45
N LYS A 242 -5.45 14.19 -10.86
CA LYS A 242 -6.05 13.17 -9.99
C LYS A 242 -6.74 13.77 -8.77
N PHE A 243 -6.20 14.83 -8.20
CA PHE A 243 -6.82 15.48 -7.06
C PHE A 243 -8.16 16.15 -7.44
N ASN A 244 -8.19 16.85 -8.57
CA ASN A 244 -9.44 17.44 -9.09
C ASN A 244 -10.45 16.36 -9.45
N GLU A 245 -10.02 15.23 -10.02
CA GLU A 245 -10.88 14.07 -10.26
C GLU A 245 -11.48 13.51 -8.96
N ILE A 246 -10.70 13.48 -7.86
CA ILE A 246 -11.20 13.04 -6.56
C ILE A 246 -12.22 14.03 -5.99
N LEU A 247 -11.95 15.34 -6.09
CA LEU A 247 -12.90 16.37 -5.65
C LEU A 247 -14.22 16.31 -6.43
N ASP A 248 -14.13 16.20 -7.76
CA ASP A 248 -15.31 16.09 -8.62
C ASP A 248 -16.09 14.79 -8.33
N PHE A 249 -15.37 13.69 -8.05
CA PHE A 249 -15.98 12.45 -7.59
C PHE A 249 -16.77 12.64 -6.29
N THR A 250 -16.22 13.36 -5.30
CA THR A 250 -16.94 13.60 -4.04
C THR A 250 -18.21 14.44 -4.22
N ASP A 251 -18.31 15.26 -5.25
CA ASP A 251 -19.51 16.08 -5.51
C ASP A 251 -20.59 15.34 -6.28
N HIS A 252 -20.22 14.27 -6.99
CA HIS A 252 -21.11 13.55 -7.90
C HIS A 252 -21.13 12.05 -7.62
N ALA A 253 -20.77 11.63 -6.40
CA ALA A 253 -20.60 10.22 -6.04
C ALA A 253 -21.87 9.39 -6.27
N ASP A 254 -23.04 9.98 -6.02
CA ASP A 254 -24.36 9.37 -6.25
C ASP A 254 -24.64 9.12 -7.74
N LYS A 255 -24.44 10.13 -8.59
CA LYS A 255 -24.64 10.05 -10.05
C LYS A 255 -23.68 9.04 -10.66
N VAL A 256 -22.40 9.14 -10.30
CA VAL A 256 -21.36 8.22 -10.75
C VAL A 256 -21.70 6.80 -10.34
N PHE A 257 -22.18 6.59 -9.11
CA PHE A 257 -22.63 5.27 -8.65
C PHE A 257 -23.79 4.75 -9.49
N GLN A 258 -24.84 5.54 -9.74
CA GLN A 258 -26.02 5.10 -10.50
C GLN A 258 -25.68 4.71 -11.95
N THR A 259 -24.88 5.50 -12.66
CA THR A 259 -24.50 5.26 -14.07
C THR A 259 -23.47 4.15 -14.25
N SER A 260 -22.80 3.76 -13.17
CA SER A 260 -21.72 2.77 -13.21
C SER A 260 -22.21 1.33 -13.41
N GLY A 261 -21.38 0.51 -14.07
CA GLY A 261 -21.58 -0.94 -14.13
C GLY A 261 -21.37 -1.62 -12.78
N MET A 262 -21.81 -2.88 -12.63
CA MET A 262 -21.74 -3.61 -11.35
C MET A 262 -20.33 -3.69 -10.73
N HIS A 263 -19.30 -3.86 -11.55
CA HIS A 263 -17.92 -3.91 -11.07
C HIS A 263 -17.46 -2.54 -10.53
N GLN A 264 -17.76 -1.47 -11.26
CA GLN A 264 -17.43 -0.10 -10.86
C GLN A 264 -18.18 0.29 -9.57
N LYS A 265 -19.47 -0.03 -9.47
CA LYS A 265 -20.28 0.15 -8.23
C LYS A 265 -19.60 -0.50 -7.03
N ARG A 266 -19.10 -1.73 -7.19
CA ARG A 266 -18.38 -2.44 -6.13
C ARG A 266 -17.07 -1.76 -5.74
N THR A 267 -16.30 -1.25 -6.69
CA THR A 267 -15.08 -0.48 -6.41
C THR A 267 -15.39 0.81 -5.66
N LEU A 268 -16.44 1.53 -6.04
CA LEU A 268 -16.90 2.73 -5.33
C LEU A 268 -17.31 2.42 -3.90
N MET A 269 -18.01 1.30 -3.70
CA MET A 269 -18.40 0.87 -2.35
C MET A 269 -17.19 0.55 -1.47
N LYS A 270 -16.16 -0.13 -2.00
CA LYS A 270 -14.91 -0.38 -1.27
C LYS A 270 -14.19 0.89 -0.83
N LEU A 271 -14.30 1.95 -1.63
CA LEU A 271 -13.66 3.23 -1.35
C LEU A 271 -14.37 3.97 -0.21
N CYS A 272 -15.70 4.02 -0.25
CA CYS A 272 -16.49 4.87 0.65
C CYS A 272 -16.91 4.14 1.94
N PHE A 273 -17.14 2.83 1.89
CA PHE A 273 -17.73 2.07 2.99
C PHE A 273 -16.88 0.88 3.40
N GLU A 274 -16.77 0.64 4.71
CA GLU A 274 -16.30 -0.64 5.22
C GLU A 274 -17.42 -1.70 5.11
N GLY A 275 -18.66 -1.28 5.32
CA GLY A 275 -19.81 -2.16 5.22
C GLY A 275 -21.12 -1.49 5.57
N PHE A 276 -22.17 -2.28 5.69
CA PHE A 276 -23.50 -1.84 6.09
C PHE A 276 -24.05 -2.78 7.15
N THR A 277 -24.67 -2.21 8.16
CA THR A 277 -25.57 -2.93 9.05
C THR A 277 -26.99 -2.86 8.51
N VAL A 278 -27.70 -3.98 8.56
CA VAL A 278 -29.06 -4.09 8.00
C VAL A 278 -30.03 -4.51 9.09
N GLN A 279 -31.10 -3.74 9.24
CA GLN A 279 -32.22 -4.02 10.11
C GLN A 279 -33.53 -3.58 9.44
N ASN A 280 -34.53 -4.46 9.40
CA ASN A 280 -35.83 -4.18 8.80
C ASN A 280 -35.76 -3.56 7.39
N GLN A 281 -34.91 -4.13 6.52
CA GLN A 281 -34.64 -3.63 5.16
C GLN A 281 -34.03 -2.21 5.07
N LYS A 282 -33.58 -1.62 6.17
CA LYS A 282 -32.85 -0.35 6.19
C LYS A 282 -31.35 -0.60 6.32
N LEU A 283 -30.56 0.10 5.50
CA LEU A 283 -29.11 0.06 5.52
C LEU A 283 -28.56 1.24 6.32
N THR A 284 -27.77 0.92 7.34
CA THR A 284 -26.96 1.88 8.10
C THR A 284 -25.49 1.72 7.68
N PRO A 285 -24.86 2.76 7.09
CA PRO A 285 -23.50 2.68 6.60
C PRO A 285 -22.48 2.65 7.74
N ILE A 286 -21.40 1.90 7.53
CA ILE A 286 -20.15 2.00 8.28
C ILE A 286 -19.14 2.59 7.31
N TRP A 287 -18.79 3.86 7.52
CA TRP A 287 -17.88 4.61 6.66
C TRP A 287 -16.45 4.13 6.85
N THR A 288 -15.63 4.26 5.80
CA THR A 288 -14.18 4.14 5.98
C THR A 288 -13.66 5.35 6.78
N PRO A 289 -12.52 5.24 7.49
CA PRO A 289 -12.06 6.29 8.41
C PRO A 289 -11.94 7.68 7.76
N VAL A 290 -11.59 7.72 6.46
CA VAL A 290 -11.51 8.97 5.70
C VAL A 290 -12.88 9.62 5.52
N PHE A 291 -13.90 8.82 5.19
CA PHE A 291 -15.25 9.30 5.01
C PHE A 291 -15.96 9.53 6.35
N ASP A 292 -15.58 8.83 7.41
CA ASP A 292 -16.08 9.08 8.76
C ASP A 292 -15.69 10.49 9.24
N VAL A 293 -14.40 10.85 9.09
CA VAL A 293 -13.92 12.22 9.34
C VAL A 293 -14.62 13.23 8.43
N LEU A 294 -14.87 12.89 7.16
CA LEU A 294 -15.60 13.76 6.25
C LEU A 294 -17.03 14.04 6.75
N MET A 295 -17.75 13.00 7.19
CA MET A 295 -19.11 13.14 7.73
C MET A 295 -19.10 13.94 9.03
N ASP A 296 -18.11 13.73 9.91
CA ASP A 296 -17.93 14.53 11.12
C ASP A 296 -17.67 16.00 10.81
N VAL A 297 -16.87 16.31 9.78
CA VAL A 297 -16.60 17.68 9.32
C VAL A 297 -17.84 18.35 8.73
N GLN A 298 -18.77 17.59 8.17
CA GLN A 298 -20.06 18.15 7.73
C GLN A 298 -20.97 18.48 8.91
N LEU A 299 -20.94 17.65 9.96
CA LEU A 299 -21.79 17.80 11.15
C LEU A 299 -21.24 18.85 12.14
N ALA A 300 -19.92 18.95 12.24
CA ALA A 300 -19.24 19.98 13.00
C ALA A 300 -19.19 21.26 12.16
N ASN A 301 -19.78 22.34 12.67
CA ASN A 301 -19.51 23.69 12.16
C ASN A 301 -18.04 24.05 12.46
N PHE A 302 -17.12 23.55 11.63
CA PHE A 302 -15.69 23.77 11.80
C PHE A 302 -15.39 25.23 11.43
N ASP A 303 -15.13 26.07 12.43
CA ASP A 303 -14.57 27.39 12.19
C ASP A 303 -13.09 27.22 11.85
N PRO A 304 -12.66 27.55 10.61
CA PRO A 304 -11.26 27.42 10.26
C PRO A 304 -10.42 28.36 11.14
N PRO A 305 -9.22 27.94 11.58
CA PRO A 305 -8.32 28.83 12.29
C PRO A 305 -8.03 30.04 11.39
N LYS A 306 -8.32 31.24 11.91
CA LYS A 306 -8.06 32.50 11.22
C LYS A 306 -6.58 32.53 10.84
N VAL A 307 -6.31 32.60 9.54
CA VAL A 307 -4.95 32.79 9.02
C VAL A 307 -4.53 34.22 9.37
N GLY A 308 -3.94 34.36 10.55
CA GLY A 308 -3.44 35.61 11.10
C GLY A 308 -1.96 35.50 11.44
N GLY A 309 -1.12 36.11 10.61
CA GLY A 309 0.10 36.82 10.99
C GLY A 309 1.17 36.11 11.83
N LYS A 310 2.30 35.79 11.17
CA LYS A 310 3.68 35.76 11.69
C LYS A 310 3.88 35.17 13.10
N GLY A 311 4.39 33.93 13.12
CA GLY A 311 5.10 33.40 14.26
C GLY A 311 5.75 32.07 13.91
N SER A 312 7.05 32.08 13.61
CA SER A 312 7.87 30.86 13.58
C SER A 312 7.69 30.11 14.89
N LYS A 313 7.06 28.93 14.84
CA LYS A 313 7.26 27.89 15.84
C LYS A 313 7.67 26.63 15.11
N THR A 314 8.96 26.38 15.19
CA THR A 314 9.62 25.11 14.89
C THR A 314 8.80 23.98 15.51
N LEU A 315 8.29 23.07 14.69
CA LEU A 315 7.71 21.82 15.16
C LEU A 315 8.81 21.07 15.92
N ALA A 316 8.65 20.98 17.24
CA ALA A 316 9.50 20.16 18.08
C ALA A 316 9.39 18.71 17.60
N VAL A 317 10.53 18.14 17.22
CA VAL A 317 10.70 16.71 17.00
C VAL A 317 10.32 16.01 18.29
N THR A 318 9.19 15.31 18.29
CA THR A 318 8.79 14.44 19.38
C THR A 318 9.86 13.35 19.52
N LYS A 319 10.61 13.42 20.61
CA LYS A 319 11.64 12.45 20.97
C LYS A 319 10.96 11.09 21.12
N VAL A 320 11.33 10.14 20.27
CA VAL A 320 10.92 8.74 20.39
C VAL A 320 11.40 8.23 21.74
N GLN A 321 10.48 8.01 22.68
CA GLN A 321 10.77 7.28 23.91
C GLN A 321 10.91 5.81 23.57
N SER A 322 12.12 5.28 23.75
CA SER A 322 12.40 3.85 23.74
C SER A 322 11.72 3.20 24.95
N CYS A 323 10.73 2.35 24.71
CA CYS A 323 10.12 1.51 25.75
C CYS A 323 11.12 0.45 26.20
N GLN A 324 11.66 0.59 27.40
CA GLN A 324 12.32 -0.49 28.13
C GLN A 324 11.23 -1.33 28.80
N SER A 325 11.27 -2.64 28.56
CA SER A 325 10.42 -3.64 29.18
C SER A 325 10.77 -3.79 30.66
N GLY A 326 10.00 -3.17 31.55
CA GLY A 326 9.95 -3.50 32.97
C GLY A 326 8.80 -4.49 33.20
N GLY A 327 9.11 -5.78 33.27
CA GLY A 327 8.18 -6.82 33.69
C GLY A 327 8.37 -7.10 35.18
N GLU A 328 7.36 -6.77 35.99
CA GLU A 328 7.17 -7.39 37.31
C GLU A 328 6.01 -8.37 37.20
N GLY A 329 6.34 -9.65 37.21
CA GLY A 329 5.41 -10.77 37.12
C GLY A 329 6.17 -12.06 37.41
N GLY A 330 6.46 -12.28 38.69
CA GLY A 330 7.33 -13.35 39.16
C GLY A 330 6.82 -14.75 38.86
N ILE A 331 7.73 -15.60 38.39
CA ILE A 331 7.63 -17.06 38.49
C ILE A 331 8.81 -17.53 39.35
N ARG A 332 8.47 -18.33 40.36
CA ARG A 332 9.38 -18.88 41.36
C ARG A 332 10.35 -19.87 40.73
N THR A 333 11.65 -19.66 40.92
CA THR A 333 12.65 -20.73 40.95
C THR A 333 13.67 -20.44 42.04
N LEU A 334 13.72 -21.34 43.01
CA LEU A 334 14.81 -21.53 43.96
C LEU A 334 16.05 -22.00 43.18
N ASP A 335 17.18 -21.32 43.35
CA ASP A 335 18.39 -21.87 43.96
C ASP A 335 19.69 -21.19 43.50
N THR A 336 20.45 -20.81 44.53
CA THR A 336 21.92 -20.76 44.65
C THR A 336 22.76 -19.68 43.96
N VAL A 337 23.64 -19.16 44.80
CA VAL A 337 24.59 -18.05 44.69
C VAL A 337 25.96 -18.57 44.25
N SER A 338 26.66 -17.79 43.43
CA SER A 338 28.14 -17.55 43.37
C SER A 338 28.45 -16.99 41.97
N ASP A 339 29.39 -16.10 41.67
CA ASP A 339 30.32 -15.24 42.40
C ASP A 339 30.87 -14.21 41.36
N ILE A 340 31.13 -12.97 41.80
CA ILE A 340 32.30 -12.11 41.45
C ILE A 340 32.54 -11.73 39.95
N LEU A 341 32.10 -10.54 39.52
CA LEU A 341 32.83 -9.26 39.28
C LEU A 341 33.35 -8.99 37.82
N PRO A 342 33.51 -7.70 37.43
CA PRO A 342 33.39 -7.20 36.06
C PRO A 342 34.71 -6.75 35.43
N PHE A 343 34.79 -6.64 34.09
CA PHE A 343 35.82 -5.83 33.40
C PHE A 343 35.28 -5.39 32.02
N GLN A 344 34.92 -4.12 31.86
CA GLN A 344 35.66 -3.03 31.18
C GLN A 344 36.05 -3.31 29.73
N GLY A 345 35.72 -2.35 28.85
CA GLY A 345 35.85 -2.48 27.40
C GLY A 345 36.94 -1.65 26.74
N SER A 346 36.82 -1.66 25.40
CA SER A 346 37.52 -0.87 24.35
C SER A 346 38.90 -1.39 23.93
N PRO A 347 39.46 -0.98 22.77
CA PRO A 347 38.88 -0.79 21.43
C PRO A 347 39.75 -1.43 20.29
N PHE A 348 39.26 -1.37 19.04
CA PHE A 348 39.95 -1.39 17.73
C PHE A 348 41.38 -1.98 17.58
N ASP A 349 41.57 -2.88 16.60
CA ASP A 349 42.56 -2.58 15.55
C ASP A 349 42.35 -3.32 14.21
N ARG A 350 42.73 -2.65 13.12
CA ARG A 350 42.78 -3.16 11.74
C ARG A 350 44.21 -3.56 11.42
N SER A 351 44.47 -4.81 11.04
CA SER A 351 45.55 -5.15 10.10
C SER A 351 45.58 -6.63 9.76
N GLY A 352 45.75 -6.93 8.46
CA GLY A 352 46.72 -7.94 8.06
C GLY A 352 46.22 -9.29 7.54
N THR A 353 46.41 -9.44 6.22
CA THR A 353 46.95 -10.63 5.54
C THR A 353 46.01 -11.78 5.14
N SER A 354 45.82 -11.91 3.83
CA SER A 354 45.47 -13.17 3.13
C SER A 354 46.49 -14.28 3.42
N PRO A 355 46.09 -15.54 3.22
CA PRO A 355 46.91 -16.41 2.38
C PRO A 355 46.12 -17.13 1.28
N ASN A 356 46.92 -17.50 0.29
CA ASN A 356 46.65 -18.06 -1.01
C ASN A 356 46.23 -19.55 -1.00
N MET A 357 45.61 -19.94 -2.11
CA MET A 357 45.64 -21.25 -2.79
C MET A 357 45.02 -22.49 -2.11
N SER A 358 44.07 -23.12 -2.81
CA SER A 358 44.41 -24.24 -3.71
C SER A 358 43.23 -24.65 -4.58
N VAL A 359 43.59 -25.24 -5.70
CA VAL A 359 42.83 -25.54 -6.90
C VAL A 359 42.78 -27.07 -7.03
N ILE A 360 41.71 -27.59 -7.66
CA ILE A 360 41.53 -28.94 -8.27
C ILE A 360 41.13 -30.10 -7.33
N PRO A 361 40.40 -31.12 -7.83
CA PRO A 361 40.00 -31.38 -9.23
C PRO A 361 38.55 -31.09 -9.60
#